data_AF-A0A2T2NKJ0-F1
#
_entry.id   AF-A0A2T2NKJ0-F1
#
_cell.length_a   1.000
_cell.length_b   1.000
_cell.length_c   1.000
_cell.angle_alpha   90.00
_cell.angle_beta   90.00
_cell.angle_gamma   90.00
#
_symmetry.space_group_name_H-M   'P 1'
#
loop_
_entity.id
_entity.type
_entity.pdbx_description
1 polymer ?
#
loop_
_entity_poly.entity_id
_entity_poly.type
_entity_poly.pdbx_seq_one_letter_code
_entity_poly.pdbx_strand_id
1 'polypeptide(L)'
;MEQLELDASKKKAGNPSPSASHPWVPTIPSTPQSAGTLRFKRMLRFLSKIPLKWEDSALLDEALRVVPLDRIDKEAQGALKKSQIDAEATGKKIPWGYLDFTIQSLMRWFKQDFFTWVNNPTCSRCLGSTARIGLTAPLPDDDLRTGKIVELYQCTATNCAAYERFPRYQDAFYLLETRHGRMGEWTNCFGMLCRAMGAKVRWVWNAEDHVWIEVFSQHCQRWIHVDPSDELWDKPLTYTQGKCVEWGVKFSYCIAFSSHGIKDVTTRYVRSTRHTLPRKKSTEAELLRIIDELNEEFQDKLSVDDKKQLNEESAKESRELRYLFISSLVSEICRQTHIATNDGRLELIRADILDNQMIRAIGGITSSMWQRYLSST
;
A
#
# COMPACT_ATOMS: atom_id res chain seq x y z
N MET A 1 -28.17 69.66 2.32
CA MET A 1 -28.23 68.22 2.69
C MET A 1 -27.11 67.52 1.92
N GLU A 2 -25.82 67.83 2.06
CA GLU A 2 -24.96 67.84 3.25
C GLU A 2 -25.26 66.74 4.28
N GLN A 3 -24.30 65.81 4.38
CA GLN A 3 -24.15 64.64 5.25
C GLN A 3 -25.02 63.40 4.98
N LEU A 4 -24.38 62.39 4.36
CA LEU A 4 -24.58 60.93 4.50
C LEU A 4 -23.34 60.28 3.84
N GLU A 5 -22.22 60.21 4.54
CA GLU A 5 -21.76 59.05 5.33
C GLU A 5 -20.86 58.09 4.51
N LEU A 6 -19.55 58.24 4.77
CA LEU A 6 -18.56 57.18 4.66
C LEU A 6 -18.98 56.02 5.58
N ASP A 7 -19.19 54.83 5.04
CA ASP A 7 -18.74 53.58 5.64
C ASP A 7 -19.01 52.38 4.73
N ALA A 8 -17.99 51.93 3.98
CA ALA A 8 -17.97 50.58 3.40
C ALA A 8 -16.57 50.19 2.90
N SER A 9 -15.61 49.95 3.81
CA SER A 9 -14.51 49.03 3.49
C SER A 9 -13.89 48.42 4.75
N LYS A 10 -14.64 47.51 5.39
CA LYS A 10 -14.07 46.48 6.26
C LYS A 10 -14.16 45.14 5.53
N LYS A 11 -13.15 44.85 4.69
CA LYS A 11 -12.86 43.46 4.29
C LYS A 11 -12.47 42.70 5.56
N LYS A 12 -13.38 41.85 6.05
CA LYS A 12 -13.05 40.81 7.03
C LYS A 12 -11.86 40.02 6.47
N ALA A 13 -10.78 39.97 7.24
CA ALA A 13 -9.70 39.04 7.04
C ALA A 13 -10.30 37.62 7.03
N GLY A 14 -10.36 37.02 5.84
CA GLY A 14 -10.68 35.61 5.71
C GLY A 14 -9.56 34.81 6.37
N ASN A 15 -9.93 33.86 7.23
CA ASN A 15 -9.00 32.86 7.74
C ASN A 15 -8.17 32.27 6.58
N PRO A 16 -6.85 32.06 6.77
CA PRO A 16 -6.06 31.39 5.75
C PRO A 16 -6.68 30.01 5.49
N SER A 17 -6.98 29.75 4.23
CA SER A 17 -7.25 28.39 3.76
C SER A 17 -6.10 27.49 4.22
N PRO A 18 -6.37 26.27 4.71
CA PRO A 18 -5.29 25.36 5.08
C PRO A 18 -4.50 25.10 3.80
N SER A 19 -3.27 25.63 3.75
CA SER A 19 -2.35 25.30 2.68
C SER A 19 -2.21 23.79 2.67
N ALA A 20 -2.29 23.19 1.47
CA ALA A 20 -2.06 21.77 1.30
C ALA A 20 -0.60 21.49 1.63
N SER A 21 -0.30 21.27 2.91
CA SER A 21 1.00 20.79 3.33
C SER A 21 1.19 19.43 2.69
N HIS A 22 2.27 19.30 1.91
CA HIS A 22 2.64 18.00 1.39
C HIS A 22 2.90 17.05 2.57
N PRO A 23 2.54 15.76 2.45
CA PRO A 23 2.63 14.75 3.52
C PRO A 23 3.98 14.58 4.22
N TRP A 24 5.03 15.26 3.73
CA TRP A 24 6.41 15.03 4.12
C TRP A 24 7.19 16.32 4.40
N VAL A 25 6.50 17.46 4.55
CA VAL A 25 7.08 18.61 5.25
C VAL A 25 7.24 18.20 6.72
N PRO A 26 8.41 18.35 7.36
CA PRO A 26 8.58 18.10 8.78
C PRO A 26 7.48 18.84 9.55
N THR A 27 6.55 18.06 10.10
CA THR A 27 5.36 18.60 10.75
C THR A 27 5.34 18.07 12.17
N ILE A 28 5.10 18.97 13.12
CA ILE A 28 4.96 18.61 14.52
C ILE A 28 3.62 17.88 14.66
N PRO A 29 3.61 16.63 15.19
CA PRO A 29 2.37 15.90 15.39
C PRO A 29 1.39 16.69 16.27
N SER A 30 0.11 16.68 15.92
CA SER A 30 -0.92 17.40 16.65
C SER A 30 -2.11 16.48 16.98
N THR A 31 -2.80 16.79 18.06
CA THR A 31 -3.96 16.00 18.50
C THR A 31 -5.12 16.14 17.51
N PRO A 32 -5.79 15.04 17.11
CA PRO A 32 -7.03 15.08 16.32
C PRO A 32 -8.12 15.94 16.98
N GLN A 33 -8.58 17.00 16.31
CA GLN A 33 -9.61 17.90 16.87
C GLN A 33 -10.98 17.74 16.21
N SER A 34 -11.02 17.42 14.91
CA SER A 34 -12.27 17.38 14.16
C SER A 34 -12.98 16.02 14.27
N ALA A 35 -14.32 16.03 14.22
CA ALA A 35 -15.12 14.80 14.16
C ALA A 35 -14.78 13.93 12.93
N GLY A 36 -14.37 14.55 11.82
CA GLY A 36 -13.89 13.87 10.61
C GLY A 36 -12.58 13.12 10.86
N THR A 37 -11.60 13.80 11.45
CA THR A 37 -10.29 13.23 11.83
C THR A 37 -10.48 12.06 12.82
N LEU A 38 -11.35 12.21 13.81
CA LEU A 38 -11.64 11.14 14.78
C LEU A 38 -12.32 9.93 14.12
N ARG A 39 -13.18 10.14 13.12
CA ARG A 39 -13.76 9.05 12.31
C ARG A 39 -12.66 8.34 11.51
N PHE A 40 -11.73 9.09 10.94
CA PHE A 40 -10.58 8.52 10.22
C PHE A 40 -9.69 7.69 11.15
N LYS A 41 -9.35 8.19 12.36
CA LYS A 41 -8.64 7.42 13.39
C LYS A 41 -9.33 6.09 13.71
N ARG A 42 -10.65 6.11 13.96
CA ARG A 42 -11.43 4.88 14.22
C ARG A 42 -11.38 3.90 13.06
N MET A 43 -11.44 4.40 11.83
CA MET A 43 -11.31 3.58 10.62
C MET A 43 -9.94 2.92 10.54
N LEU A 44 -8.84 3.67 10.73
CA LEU A 44 -7.49 3.11 10.72
C LEU A 44 -7.29 2.05 11.82
N ARG A 45 -7.81 2.28 13.04
CA ARG A 45 -7.81 1.27 14.11
C ARG A 45 -8.64 0.03 13.77
N PHE A 46 -9.73 0.18 13.03
CA PHE A 46 -10.51 -0.98 12.57
C PHE A 46 -9.73 -1.79 11.54
N LEU A 47 -9.13 -1.11 10.55
CA LEU A 47 -8.32 -1.74 9.50
C LEU A 47 -7.06 -2.41 10.05
N SER A 48 -6.45 -1.86 11.12
CA SER A 48 -5.27 -2.45 11.75
C SER A 48 -5.51 -3.83 12.36
N LYS A 49 -6.77 -4.24 12.53
CA LYS A 49 -7.13 -5.58 12.98
C LYS A 49 -7.04 -6.63 11.87
N ILE A 50 -6.97 -6.26 10.60
CA ILE A 50 -6.97 -7.22 9.49
C ILE A 50 -5.77 -8.17 9.57
N PRO A 51 -4.50 -7.69 9.62
CA PRO A 51 -3.35 -8.59 9.72
C PRO A 51 -3.31 -9.39 11.02
N LEU A 52 -3.88 -8.86 12.12
CA LEU A 52 -3.93 -9.56 13.40
C LEU A 52 -4.77 -10.83 13.35
N LYS A 53 -5.75 -10.91 12.44
CA LYS A 53 -6.55 -12.13 12.25
C LYS A 53 -5.74 -13.28 11.64
N TRP A 54 -4.59 -12.99 11.02
CA TRP A 54 -3.73 -14.00 10.43
C TRP A 54 -2.81 -14.66 11.45
N GLU A 55 -2.64 -14.08 12.65
CA GLU A 55 -1.62 -14.50 13.61
C GLU A 55 -2.02 -15.73 14.47
N ASP A 56 -3.10 -16.44 14.10
CA ASP A 56 -3.49 -17.70 14.73
C ASP A 56 -2.63 -18.86 14.18
N SER A 57 -1.72 -19.39 15.02
CA SER A 57 -0.78 -20.42 14.61
C SER A 57 -1.44 -21.71 14.13
N ALA A 58 -2.55 -22.13 14.77
CA ALA A 58 -3.21 -23.38 14.40
C ALA A 58 -3.87 -23.26 13.02
N LEU A 59 -4.44 -22.10 12.72
CA LEU A 59 -5.04 -21.83 11.43
C LEU A 59 -3.98 -21.60 10.33
N LEU A 60 -2.82 -21.02 10.67
CA LEU A 60 -1.69 -20.91 9.74
C LEU A 60 -1.15 -22.29 9.34
N ASP A 61 -1.02 -23.23 10.28
CA ASP A 61 -0.61 -24.60 9.98
C ASP A 61 -1.61 -25.30 9.06
N GLU A 62 -2.92 -25.09 9.27
CA GLU A 62 -3.96 -25.60 8.37
C GLU A 62 -3.85 -24.98 6.97
N ALA A 63 -3.58 -23.68 6.90
CA ALA A 63 -3.40 -22.99 5.63
C ALA A 63 -2.22 -23.54 4.82
N LEU A 64 -1.14 -23.97 5.48
CA LEU A 64 0.01 -24.58 4.78
C LEU A 64 -0.31 -25.94 4.17
N ARG A 65 -1.34 -26.66 4.66
CA ARG A 65 -1.70 -27.99 4.11
C ARG A 65 -2.25 -27.92 2.69
N VAL A 66 -2.85 -26.80 2.30
CA VAL A 66 -3.36 -26.62 0.93
C VAL A 66 -2.28 -26.13 -0.05
N VAL A 67 -1.13 -25.68 0.47
CA VAL A 67 -0.03 -25.14 -0.33
C VAL A 67 0.87 -26.28 -0.80
N PRO A 68 1.23 -26.36 -2.10
CA PRO A 68 2.15 -27.38 -2.61
C PRO A 68 3.60 -27.02 -2.25
N LEU A 69 3.94 -27.18 -0.97
CA LEU A 69 5.22 -26.75 -0.39
C LEU A 69 6.43 -27.30 -1.15
N ASP A 70 6.43 -28.58 -1.50
CA ASP A 70 7.52 -29.21 -2.25
C ASP A 70 7.74 -28.58 -3.63
N ARG A 71 6.66 -28.18 -4.32
CA ARG A 71 6.76 -27.52 -5.63
C ARG A 71 7.34 -26.13 -5.45
N ILE A 72 6.81 -25.36 -4.50
CA ILE A 72 7.23 -23.99 -4.22
C ILE A 72 8.70 -23.96 -3.80
N ASP A 73 9.12 -24.86 -2.92
CA ASP A 73 10.51 -24.97 -2.47
C ASP A 73 11.45 -25.28 -3.64
N LYS A 74 11.15 -26.29 -4.47
CA LYS A 74 11.94 -26.62 -5.66
C LYS A 74 12.06 -25.45 -6.63
N GLU A 75 10.97 -24.74 -6.89
CA GLU A 75 10.97 -23.56 -7.75
C GLU A 75 11.83 -22.42 -7.16
N ALA A 76 11.72 -22.19 -5.85
CA ALA A 76 12.50 -21.15 -5.16
C ALA A 76 14.01 -21.45 -5.14
N GLN A 77 14.39 -22.70 -4.83
CA GLN A 77 15.79 -23.15 -4.89
C GLN A 77 16.35 -23.04 -6.31
N GLY A 78 15.57 -23.44 -7.31
CA GLY A 78 15.95 -23.31 -8.72
C GLY A 78 16.19 -21.86 -9.13
N ALA A 79 15.29 -20.94 -8.74
CA ALA A 79 15.42 -19.51 -9.02
C ALA A 79 16.62 -18.86 -8.31
N LEU A 80 16.89 -19.26 -7.06
CA LEU A 80 18.06 -18.81 -6.32
C LEU A 80 19.35 -19.27 -6.98
N LYS A 81 19.44 -20.56 -7.33
CA LYS A 81 20.61 -21.14 -8.01
C LYS A 81 20.86 -20.46 -9.35
N LYS A 82 19.81 -20.22 -10.14
CA LYS A 82 19.92 -19.47 -11.40
C LYS A 82 20.48 -18.07 -11.15
N SER A 83 19.97 -17.37 -10.14
CA SER A 83 20.42 -16.02 -9.80
C SER A 83 21.87 -15.97 -9.29
N GLN A 84 22.34 -17.02 -8.62
CA GLN A 84 23.75 -17.17 -8.22
C GLN A 84 24.65 -17.33 -9.44
N ILE A 85 24.28 -18.19 -10.38
CA ILE A 85 25.02 -18.39 -11.65
C ILE A 85 25.07 -17.08 -12.45
N ASP A 86 23.93 -16.38 -12.58
CA ASP A 86 23.87 -15.11 -13.29
C ASP A 86 24.73 -14.02 -12.61
N ALA A 87 24.77 -14.01 -11.27
CA ALA A 87 25.60 -13.11 -10.47
C ALA A 87 27.10 -13.39 -10.68
N GLU A 88 27.51 -14.66 -10.69
CA GLU A 88 28.89 -15.08 -10.98
C GLU A 88 29.30 -14.70 -12.41
N ALA A 89 28.42 -14.92 -13.39
CA ALA A 89 28.69 -14.64 -14.79
C ALA A 89 28.75 -13.13 -15.11
N THR A 90 27.95 -12.31 -14.44
CA THR A 90 27.82 -10.87 -14.74
C THR A 90 28.50 -9.94 -13.74
N GLY A 91 28.94 -10.46 -12.59
CA GLY A 91 29.42 -9.68 -11.45
C GLY A 91 28.32 -8.87 -10.74
N LYS A 92 27.04 -9.04 -11.10
CA LYS A 92 25.92 -8.35 -10.47
C LYS A 92 25.56 -9.03 -9.15
N LYS A 93 24.99 -8.26 -8.22
CA LYS A 93 24.47 -8.83 -6.96
C LYS A 93 23.20 -9.64 -7.22
N ILE A 94 23.02 -10.70 -6.44
CA ILE A 94 21.78 -11.47 -6.41
C ILE A 94 20.64 -10.55 -5.96
N PRO A 95 19.54 -10.44 -6.72
CA PRO A 95 18.49 -9.47 -6.42
C PRO A 95 17.67 -9.85 -5.18
N TRP A 96 17.47 -11.15 -4.92
CA TRP A 96 16.50 -11.65 -3.95
C TRP A 96 17.05 -12.82 -3.13
N GLY A 97 16.55 -12.97 -1.91
CA GLY A 97 16.86 -14.12 -1.04
C GLY A 97 15.96 -15.32 -1.31
N TYR A 98 16.21 -16.43 -0.60
CA TYR A 98 15.41 -17.64 -0.71
C TYR A 98 13.91 -17.40 -0.41
N LEU A 99 13.59 -16.76 0.73
CA LEU A 99 12.19 -16.48 1.10
C LEU A 99 11.49 -15.58 0.07
N ASP A 100 12.22 -14.64 -0.54
CA ASP A 100 11.67 -13.79 -1.59
C ASP A 100 11.25 -14.64 -2.81
N PHE A 101 12.12 -15.56 -3.26
CA PHE A 101 11.80 -16.51 -4.33
C PHE A 101 10.66 -17.48 -3.94
N THR A 102 10.58 -17.87 -2.67
CA THR A 102 9.48 -18.67 -2.14
C THR A 102 8.15 -17.94 -2.28
N ILE A 103 8.06 -16.66 -1.89
CA ILE A 103 6.83 -15.88 -2.03
C ILE A 103 6.51 -15.59 -3.51
N GLN A 104 7.51 -15.35 -4.36
CA GLN A 104 7.28 -15.23 -5.80
C GLN A 104 6.69 -16.51 -6.42
N SER A 105 7.17 -17.67 -5.99
CA SER A 105 6.66 -18.98 -6.44
C SER A 105 5.26 -19.24 -5.90
N LEU A 106 5.01 -18.91 -4.63
CA LEU A 106 3.68 -18.93 -4.02
C LEU A 106 2.69 -18.03 -4.79
N MET A 107 3.10 -16.83 -5.19
CA MET A 107 2.26 -15.90 -5.95
C MET A 107 1.84 -16.46 -7.31
N ARG A 108 2.79 -17.07 -8.03
CA ARG A 108 2.54 -17.73 -9.32
C ARG A 108 1.52 -18.87 -9.15
N TRP A 109 1.74 -19.77 -8.20
CA TRP A 109 0.78 -20.83 -7.88
C TRP A 109 -0.59 -20.27 -7.46
N PHE A 110 -0.61 -19.25 -6.60
CA PHE A 110 -1.84 -18.66 -6.09
C PHE A 110 -2.72 -18.14 -7.23
N LYS A 111 -2.14 -17.40 -8.17
CA LYS A 111 -2.86 -16.81 -9.30
C LYS A 111 -3.24 -17.83 -10.38
N GLN A 112 -2.35 -18.78 -10.66
CA GLN A 112 -2.49 -19.65 -11.83
C GLN A 112 -3.26 -20.93 -11.52
N ASP A 113 -3.14 -21.44 -10.30
CA ASP A 113 -3.65 -22.76 -9.91
C ASP A 113 -4.70 -22.72 -8.80
N PHE A 114 -4.61 -21.77 -7.86
CA PHE A 114 -5.37 -21.82 -6.62
C PHE A 114 -6.61 -20.92 -6.59
N PHE A 115 -6.47 -19.63 -6.90
CA PHE A 115 -7.48 -18.61 -6.64
C PHE A 115 -8.03 -18.00 -7.93
N THR A 116 -9.35 -17.82 -7.99
CA THR A 116 -10.06 -17.40 -9.21
C THR A 116 -10.61 -15.98 -9.08
N TRP A 117 -10.43 -15.17 -10.12
CA TRP A 117 -11.00 -13.83 -10.17
C TRP A 117 -12.48 -13.90 -10.55
N VAL A 118 -13.34 -13.25 -9.78
CA VAL A 118 -14.78 -13.18 -10.04
C VAL A 118 -15.22 -11.73 -10.17
N ASN A 119 -15.48 -11.29 -11.41
CA ASN A 119 -16.12 -10.00 -11.62
C ASN A 119 -17.63 -10.11 -11.33
N ASN A 120 -18.32 -10.99 -12.07
CA ASN A 120 -19.70 -11.38 -11.82
C ASN A 120 -19.74 -12.92 -11.69
N PRO A 121 -20.47 -13.49 -10.71
CA PRO A 121 -20.60 -14.94 -10.61
C PRO A 121 -21.34 -15.51 -11.83
N THR A 122 -20.93 -16.68 -12.32
CA THR A 122 -21.66 -17.40 -13.38
C THR A 122 -22.96 -17.97 -12.85
N CYS A 123 -24.01 -18.06 -13.68
CA CYS A 123 -25.25 -18.68 -13.26
C CYS A 123 -25.08 -20.18 -13.00
N SER A 124 -25.46 -20.64 -11.81
CA SER A 124 -25.42 -22.04 -11.37
C SER A 124 -26.31 -22.97 -12.20
N ARG A 125 -27.35 -22.44 -12.86
CA ARG A 125 -28.31 -23.24 -13.63
C ARG A 125 -27.94 -23.43 -15.09
N CYS A 126 -27.50 -22.36 -15.75
CA CYS A 126 -27.24 -22.38 -17.21
C CYS A 126 -25.81 -22.00 -17.59
N LEU A 127 -24.94 -21.71 -16.61
CA LEU A 127 -23.56 -21.26 -16.78
C LEU A 127 -23.43 -19.93 -17.56
N GLY A 128 -24.55 -19.25 -17.81
CA GLY A 128 -24.59 -17.96 -18.49
C GLY A 128 -24.12 -16.80 -17.61
N SER A 129 -23.86 -15.68 -18.27
CA SER A 129 -23.48 -14.42 -17.62
C SER A 129 -24.58 -13.90 -16.69
N THR A 130 -24.16 -13.17 -15.67
CA THR A 130 -25.06 -12.50 -14.74
C THR A 130 -24.75 -11.00 -14.67
N ALA A 131 -25.76 -10.22 -14.28
CA ALA A 131 -25.65 -8.80 -14.03
C ALA A 131 -26.00 -8.49 -12.57
N ARG A 132 -25.25 -7.58 -11.95
CA ARG A 132 -25.49 -7.17 -10.57
C ARG A 132 -26.79 -6.38 -10.49
N ILE A 133 -27.69 -6.78 -9.59
CA ILE A 133 -28.97 -6.09 -9.37
C ILE A 133 -29.02 -5.35 -8.03
N GLY A 134 -28.12 -5.67 -7.09
CA GLY A 134 -28.08 -4.97 -5.81
C GLY A 134 -27.37 -5.74 -4.72
N LEU A 135 -27.82 -5.50 -3.48
CA LEU A 135 -27.40 -6.22 -2.28
C LEU A 135 -28.58 -7.02 -1.73
N THR A 136 -28.29 -8.12 -1.05
CA THR A 136 -29.28 -8.91 -0.31
C THR A 136 -28.81 -9.17 1.12
N ALA A 137 -29.73 -9.56 1.99
CA ALA A 137 -29.38 -9.89 3.37
C ALA A 137 -28.46 -11.13 3.41
N PRO A 138 -27.43 -11.13 4.27
CA PRO A 138 -26.62 -12.32 4.51
C PRO A 138 -27.50 -13.45 5.08
N LEU A 139 -27.23 -14.69 4.66
CA LEU A 139 -27.78 -15.87 5.33
C LEU A 139 -27.08 -16.08 6.68
N PRO A 140 -27.65 -16.87 7.61
CA PRO A 140 -26.99 -17.19 8.87
C PRO A 140 -25.56 -17.73 8.68
N ASP A 141 -25.36 -18.60 7.69
CA ASP A 141 -24.04 -19.15 7.36
C ASP A 141 -23.08 -18.09 6.78
N ASP A 142 -23.60 -17.11 6.03
CA ASP A 142 -22.80 -16.00 5.51
C ASP A 142 -22.26 -15.15 6.68
N ASP A 143 -23.11 -14.82 7.65
CA ASP A 143 -22.73 -13.97 8.79
C ASP A 143 -21.72 -14.67 9.72
N LEU A 144 -21.92 -15.97 9.98
CA LEU A 144 -20.96 -16.80 10.72
C LEU A 144 -19.56 -16.77 10.08
N ARG A 145 -19.49 -16.70 8.75
CA ARG A 145 -18.25 -16.68 7.96
C ARG A 145 -17.80 -15.27 7.58
N THR A 146 -18.33 -14.24 8.24
CA THR A 146 -18.03 -12.81 8.02
C THR A 146 -18.42 -12.23 6.66
N GLY A 147 -19.29 -12.90 5.90
CA GLY A 147 -19.89 -12.46 4.65
C GLY A 147 -21.01 -11.43 4.84
N LYS A 148 -20.73 -10.32 5.54
CA LYS A 148 -21.75 -9.32 5.91
C LYS A 148 -22.37 -8.56 4.74
N ILE A 149 -21.66 -8.52 3.61
CA ILE A 149 -22.13 -7.89 2.38
C ILE A 149 -22.34 -9.01 1.37
N VAL A 150 -23.57 -9.17 0.90
CA VAL A 150 -23.91 -10.13 -0.15
C VAL A 150 -24.42 -9.40 -1.37
N GLU A 151 -23.67 -9.49 -2.46
CA GLU A 151 -24.07 -8.96 -3.75
C GLU A 151 -25.06 -9.94 -4.40
N LEU A 152 -26.12 -9.40 -5.01
CA LEU A 152 -27.13 -10.18 -5.71
C LEU A 152 -27.01 -9.95 -7.21
N TYR A 153 -27.02 -11.05 -7.95
CA TYR A 153 -26.86 -11.11 -9.40
C TYR A 153 -28.06 -11.82 -10.02
N GLN A 154 -28.46 -11.39 -11.21
CA GLN A 154 -29.48 -12.06 -12.00
C GLN A 154 -28.89 -12.55 -13.32
N CYS A 155 -29.22 -13.78 -13.71
CA CYS A 155 -28.83 -14.35 -15.00
C CYS A 155 -29.45 -13.52 -16.15
N THR A 156 -28.63 -13.18 -17.14
CA THR A 156 -29.06 -12.39 -18.29
C THR A 156 -29.80 -13.22 -19.34
N ALA A 157 -29.78 -14.56 -19.23
CA ALA A 157 -30.53 -15.44 -20.12
C ALA A 157 -32.03 -15.37 -19.78
N THR A 158 -32.84 -14.97 -20.76
CA THR A 158 -34.29 -14.73 -20.62
C THR A 158 -35.07 -15.97 -20.20
N ASN A 159 -34.61 -17.15 -20.59
CA ASN A 159 -35.20 -18.44 -20.20
C ASN A 159 -34.73 -18.97 -18.84
N CYS A 160 -33.77 -18.31 -18.19
CA CYS A 160 -33.23 -18.74 -16.89
C CYS A 160 -33.65 -17.78 -15.77
N ALA A 161 -33.30 -16.49 -15.89
CA ALA A 161 -33.59 -15.42 -14.93
C ALA A 161 -33.26 -15.73 -13.45
N ALA A 162 -32.46 -16.77 -13.19
CA ALA A 162 -32.11 -17.22 -11.85
C ALA A 162 -31.21 -16.20 -11.14
N TYR A 163 -31.21 -16.25 -9.81
CA TYR A 163 -30.40 -15.37 -8.98
C TYR A 163 -29.17 -16.08 -8.44
N GLU A 164 -28.05 -15.37 -8.44
CA GLU A 164 -26.81 -15.80 -7.82
C GLU A 164 -26.43 -14.86 -6.68
N ARG A 165 -26.00 -15.45 -5.56
CA ARG A 165 -25.50 -14.72 -4.40
C ARG A 165 -23.97 -14.70 -4.46
N PHE A 166 -23.38 -13.56 -4.16
CA PHE A 166 -21.93 -13.41 -4.05
C PHE A 166 -21.58 -12.74 -2.72
N PRO A 167 -21.45 -13.53 -1.64
CA PRO A 167 -21.02 -13.04 -0.34
C PRO A 167 -19.55 -12.58 -0.39
N ARG A 168 -19.28 -11.41 0.17
CA ARG A 168 -17.94 -10.80 0.27
C ARG A 168 -17.32 -11.19 1.61
N TYR A 169 -16.66 -12.34 1.65
CA TYR A 169 -16.07 -12.90 2.88
C TYR A 169 -14.80 -12.14 3.30
N GLN A 170 -14.67 -11.87 4.60
CA GLN A 170 -13.50 -11.19 5.18
C GLN A 170 -12.57 -12.13 5.95
N ASP A 171 -12.97 -13.37 6.15
CA ASP A 171 -12.18 -14.40 6.82
C ASP A 171 -11.21 -15.02 5.83
N ALA A 172 -9.91 -14.82 6.06
CA ALA A 172 -8.85 -15.32 5.17
C ALA A 172 -8.80 -16.86 5.12
N PHE A 173 -9.16 -17.55 6.20
CA PHE A 173 -9.12 -19.01 6.26
C PHE A 173 -10.28 -19.62 5.50
N TYR A 174 -11.46 -19.02 5.60
CA TYR A 174 -12.61 -19.46 4.79
C TYR A 174 -12.39 -19.22 3.29
N LEU A 175 -11.59 -18.22 2.90
CA LEU A 175 -11.21 -18.00 1.51
C LEU A 175 -10.34 -19.14 0.93
N LEU A 176 -9.71 -19.98 1.76
CA LEU A 176 -9.03 -21.20 1.30
C LEU A 176 -9.99 -22.25 0.75
N GLU A 177 -11.24 -22.22 1.21
CA GLU A 177 -12.31 -23.11 0.74
C GLU A 177 -12.98 -22.54 -0.51
N THR A 178 -13.37 -21.26 -0.49
CA THR A 178 -14.10 -20.66 -1.62
C THR A 178 -13.20 -20.40 -2.83
N ARG A 179 -11.92 -20.05 -2.59
CA ARG A 179 -10.88 -19.88 -3.62
C ARG A 179 -11.24 -18.92 -4.74
N HIS A 180 -12.10 -17.94 -4.46
CA HIS A 180 -12.52 -16.98 -5.47
C HIS A 180 -12.89 -15.64 -4.86
N GLY A 181 -12.75 -14.58 -5.64
CA GLY A 181 -13.10 -13.23 -5.19
C GLY A 181 -12.56 -12.13 -6.09
N ARG A 182 -12.50 -10.92 -5.53
CA ARG A 182 -11.86 -9.75 -6.16
C ARG A 182 -10.64 -9.35 -5.35
N MET A 183 -10.04 -8.21 -5.68
CA MET A 183 -8.80 -7.72 -5.09
C MET A 183 -8.78 -7.81 -3.54
N GLY A 184 -9.89 -7.50 -2.86
CA GLY A 184 -10.00 -7.63 -1.40
C GLY A 184 -9.76 -9.05 -0.89
N GLU A 185 -10.49 -10.01 -1.43
CA GLU A 185 -10.35 -11.43 -1.07
C GLU A 185 -8.99 -12.00 -1.48
N TRP A 186 -8.51 -11.65 -2.68
CA TRP A 186 -7.19 -12.04 -3.19
C TRP A 186 -6.08 -11.58 -2.23
N THR A 187 -6.05 -10.29 -1.91
CA THR A 187 -5.05 -9.67 -1.03
C THR A 187 -5.12 -10.24 0.38
N ASN A 188 -6.32 -10.50 0.92
CA ASN A 188 -6.49 -11.05 2.26
C ASN A 188 -6.01 -12.51 2.36
N CYS A 189 -6.47 -13.38 1.45
CA CYS A 189 -6.09 -14.79 1.44
C CYS A 189 -4.58 -14.95 1.17
N PHE A 190 -4.04 -14.24 0.18
CA PHE A 190 -2.63 -14.32 -0.16
C PHE A 190 -1.73 -13.75 0.94
N GLY A 191 -2.12 -12.63 1.56
CA GLY A 191 -1.40 -12.05 2.70
C GLY A 191 -1.27 -13.02 3.88
N MET A 192 -2.35 -13.74 4.19
CA MET A 192 -2.34 -14.80 5.19
C MET A 192 -1.41 -15.96 4.79
N LEU A 193 -1.45 -16.42 3.53
CA LEU A 193 -0.55 -17.47 3.06
C LEU A 193 0.94 -17.04 3.12
N CYS A 194 1.27 -15.80 2.77
CA CYS A 194 2.62 -15.26 2.97
C CYS A 194 3.02 -15.29 4.44
N ARG A 195 2.10 -14.93 5.35
CA ARG A 195 2.34 -14.99 6.79
C ARG A 195 2.56 -16.42 7.27
N ALA A 196 1.82 -17.39 6.73
CA ALA A 196 1.98 -18.83 6.99
C ALA A 196 3.35 -19.35 6.54
N MET A 197 3.86 -18.89 5.39
CA MET A 197 5.22 -19.18 4.90
C MET A 197 6.34 -18.52 5.73
N GLY A 198 6.01 -17.84 6.83
CA GLY A 198 6.97 -17.22 7.75
C GLY A 198 7.40 -15.80 7.35
N ALA A 199 6.77 -15.18 6.36
CA ALA A 199 7.09 -13.81 5.97
C ALA A 199 6.49 -12.78 6.95
N LYS A 200 7.19 -11.66 7.16
CA LYS A 200 6.58 -10.45 7.75
C LYS A 200 5.73 -9.80 6.67
N VAL A 201 4.44 -9.60 6.93
CA VAL A 201 3.48 -9.09 5.95
C VAL A 201 2.79 -7.83 6.46
N ARG A 202 2.54 -6.90 5.54
CA ARG A 202 1.63 -5.78 5.73
C ARG A 202 0.47 -5.87 4.76
N TRP A 203 -0.74 -5.60 5.23
CA TRP A 203 -1.88 -5.29 4.39
C TRP A 203 -1.89 -3.79 4.09
N VAL A 204 -1.92 -3.40 2.82
CA VAL A 204 -1.91 -1.99 2.40
C VAL A 204 -3.28 -1.58 1.91
N TRP A 205 -3.83 -0.56 2.54
CA TRP A 205 -5.07 0.09 2.15
C TRP A 205 -4.78 1.33 1.33
N ASN A 206 -5.41 1.44 0.17
CA ASN A 206 -5.53 2.70 -0.54
C ASN A 206 -6.94 3.29 -0.42
N ALA A 207 -7.03 4.60 -0.28
CA ALA A 207 -8.31 5.30 -0.10
C ALA A 207 -9.23 5.29 -1.32
N GLU A 208 -8.70 4.98 -2.50
CA GLU A 208 -9.40 4.90 -3.78
C GLU A 208 -9.73 3.44 -4.16
N ASP A 209 -10.13 2.65 -3.16
CA ASP A 209 -10.69 1.29 -3.28
C ASP A 209 -9.73 0.24 -3.88
N HIS A 210 -8.43 0.38 -3.57
CA HIS A 210 -7.42 -0.62 -3.93
C HIS A 210 -6.73 -1.16 -2.68
N VAL A 211 -6.31 -2.43 -2.74
CA VAL A 211 -5.63 -3.10 -1.63
C VAL A 211 -4.60 -4.10 -2.16
N TRP A 212 -3.44 -4.15 -1.52
CA TRP A 212 -2.37 -5.10 -1.84
C TRP A 212 -1.57 -5.42 -0.57
N ILE A 213 -0.46 -6.16 -0.67
CA ILE A 213 0.39 -6.44 0.48
C ILE A 213 1.82 -5.91 0.30
N GLU A 214 2.53 -5.75 1.40
CA GLU A 214 3.99 -5.66 1.40
C GLU A 214 4.58 -6.82 2.17
N VAL A 215 5.72 -7.32 1.71
CA VAL A 215 6.49 -8.38 2.38
C VAL A 215 7.87 -7.86 2.73
N PHE A 216 8.35 -8.08 3.95
CA PHE A 216 9.70 -7.65 4.33
C PHE A 216 10.74 -8.65 3.81
N SER A 217 11.61 -8.19 2.91
CA SER A 217 12.75 -8.99 2.44
C SER A 217 13.91 -8.82 3.42
N GLN A 218 14.32 -9.92 4.06
CA GLN A 218 15.54 -9.95 4.87
C GLN A 218 16.80 -9.75 4.01
N HIS A 219 16.78 -10.19 2.75
CA HIS A 219 17.91 -10.02 1.83
C HIS A 219 18.10 -8.56 1.43
N CYS A 220 17.01 -7.87 1.07
CA CYS A 220 17.04 -6.46 0.67
C CYS A 220 16.96 -5.48 1.85
N GLN A 221 16.65 -5.97 3.05
CA GLN A 221 16.47 -5.16 4.27
C GLN A 221 15.43 -4.03 4.09
N ARG A 222 14.33 -4.33 3.37
CA ARG A 222 13.22 -3.39 3.11
C ARG A 222 11.91 -4.11 2.82
N TRP A 223 10.81 -3.35 2.87
CA TRP A 223 9.50 -3.79 2.41
C TRP A 223 9.44 -3.83 0.88
N ILE A 224 8.88 -4.93 0.37
CA ILE A 224 8.67 -5.20 -1.05
C ILE A 224 7.18 -5.14 -1.34
N HIS A 225 6.79 -4.38 -2.36
CA HIS A 225 5.42 -4.36 -2.87
C HIS A 225 5.07 -5.71 -3.50
N VAL A 226 3.89 -6.24 -3.17
CA VAL A 226 3.37 -7.48 -3.77
C VAL A 226 1.88 -7.33 -4.09
N ASP A 227 1.51 -7.57 -5.34
CA ASP A 227 0.12 -7.65 -5.80
C ASP A 227 -0.18 -9.04 -6.36
N PRO A 228 -0.92 -9.90 -5.63
CA PRO A 228 -1.19 -11.26 -6.10
C PRO A 228 -2.16 -11.29 -7.28
N SER A 229 -3.05 -10.30 -7.40
CA SER A 229 -4.07 -10.29 -8.44
C SER A 229 -3.46 -10.04 -9.82
N ASP A 230 -2.37 -9.28 -9.89
CA ASP A 230 -1.63 -8.96 -11.12
C ASP A 230 -0.25 -9.63 -11.21
N GLU A 231 0.11 -10.50 -10.25
CA GLU A 231 1.44 -11.16 -10.17
C GLU A 231 2.61 -10.15 -10.15
N LEU A 232 2.45 -9.06 -9.40
CA LEU A 232 3.44 -7.98 -9.36
C LEU A 232 4.34 -8.15 -8.14
N TRP A 233 5.66 -8.19 -8.39
CA TRP A 233 6.70 -8.20 -7.37
C TRP A 233 7.59 -6.96 -7.50
N ASP A 234 7.69 -6.18 -6.43
CA ASP A 234 8.51 -4.97 -6.33
C ASP A 234 8.23 -3.92 -7.43
N LYS A 235 6.95 -3.72 -7.75
CA LYS A 235 6.52 -2.75 -8.77
C LYS A 235 5.56 -1.70 -8.18
N PRO A 236 5.96 -0.94 -7.15
CA PRO A 236 5.06 -0.03 -6.45
C PRO A 236 4.53 1.10 -7.35
N LEU A 237 5.22 1.43 -8.44
CA LEU A 237 4.79 2.48 -9.35
C LEU A 237 3.79 2.02 -10.41
N THR A 238 3.45 0.73 -10.46
CA THR A 238 2.48 0.17 -11.42
C THR A 238 1.15 0.92 -11.41
N TYR A 239 0.72 1.42 -10.24
CA TYR A 239 -0.55 2.13 -10.06
C TYR A 239 -0.50 3.60 -10.50
N THR A 240 0.69 4.17 -10.69
CA THR A 240 0.88 5.59 -11.02
C THR A 240 1.77 5.80 -12.25
N GLN A 241 2.10 4.74 -12.98
CA GLN A 241 2.92 4.75 -14.19
C GLN A 241 2.28 3.90 -15.29
N GLY A 242 2.75 4.07 -16.53
CA GLY A 242 2.23 3.34 -17.69
C GLY A 242 0.74 3.61 -17.94
N LYS A 243 -0.03 2.54 -18.17
CA LYS A 243 -1.48 2.62 -18.49
C LYS A 243 -2.31 3.32 -17.40
N CYS A 244 -1.89 3.27 -16.14
CA CYS A 244 -2.58 3.96 -15.06
C CYS A 244 -2.47 5.49 -15.17
N VAL A 245 -1.40 6.00 -15.81
CA VAL A 245 -1.27 7.43 -16.15
C VAL A 245 -2.27 7.79 -17.23
N GLU A 246 -2.39 6.95 -18.26
CA GLU A 246 -3.36 7.14 -19.36
C GLU A 246 -4.80 7.11 -18.83
N TRP A 247 -5.07 6.27 -17.83
CA TRP A 247 -6.37 6.18 -17.17
C TRP A 247 -6.58 7.25 -16.07
N GLY A 248 -5.59 8.11 -15.85
CA GLY A 248 -5.70 9.22 -14.90
C GLY A 248 -5.85 8.78 -13.44
N VAL A 249 -5.32 7.61 -13.06
CA VAL A 249 -5.37 7.10 -11.68
C VAL A 249 -4.57 8.01 -10.75
N LYS A 250 -5.17 8.38 -9.61
CA LYS A 250 -4.59 9.24 -8.59
C LYS A 250 -4.95 8.73 -7.21
N PHE A 251 -4.04 8.84 -6.26
CA PHE A 251 -4.21 8.36 -4.89
C PHE A 251 -4.03 9.45 -3.84
N SER A 252 -4.74 9.34 -2.72
CA SER A 252 -4.57 10.24 -1.56
C SER A 252 -3.78 9.60 -0.41
N TYR A 253 -4.19 8.41 0.02
CA TYR A 253 -3.57 7.69 1.12
C TYR A 253 -3.25 6.25 0.71
N CYS A 254 -2.04 5.79 1.01
CA CYS A 254 -1.70 4.37 1.10
C CYS A 254 -1.16 4.08 2.49
N ILE A 255 -1.93 3.37 3.32
CA ILE A 255 -1.57 3.06 4.71
C ILE A 255 -1.37 1.56 4.85
N ALA A 256 -0.19 1.18 5.34
CA ALA A 256 0.18 -0.20 5.56
C ALA A 256 -0.05 -0.59 7.03
N PHE A 257 -0.61 -1.78 7.25
CA PHE A 257 -0.91 -2.35 8.55
C PHE A 257 -0.22 -3.70 8.68
N SER A 258 0.44 -3.97 9.80
CA SER A 258 1.02 -5.27 10.15
C SER A 258 0.59 -5.69 11.55
N SER A 259 1.00 -6.88 11.99
CA SER A 259 0.86 -7.31 13.38
C SER A 259 1.66 -6.48 14.38
N HIS A 260 2.61 -5.66 13.91
CA HIS A 260 3.54 -4.90 14.75
C HIS A 260 3.36 -3.38 14.64
N GLY A 261 2.43 -2.89 13.80
CA GLY A 261 2.21 -1.47 13.65
C GLY A 261 1.66 -1.03 12.29
N ILE A 262 1.57 0.29 12.14
CA ILE A 262 0.96 1.03 11.04
C ILE A 262 1.97 2.02 10.46
N LYS A 263 1.98 2.18 9.14
CA LYS A 263 2.85 3.15 8.44
C LYS A 263 2.12 3.80 7.27
N ASP A 264 2.28 5.12 7.13
CA ASP A 264 1.96 5.78 5.87
C ASP A 264 3.05 5.46 4.84
N VAL A 265 2.68 4.72 3.80
CA VAL A 265 3.56 4.28 2.72
C VAL A 265 3.25 4.97 1.40
N THR A 266 2.43 6.04 1.41
CA THR A 266 1.95 6.75 0.22
C THR A 266 3.08 7.11 -0.75
N THR A 267 4.23 7.60 -0.26
CA THR A 267 5.38 7.98 -1.11
C THR A 267 5.98 6.83 -1.90
N ARG A 268 5.87 5.60 -1.40
CA ARG A 268 6.39 4.43 -2.11
C ARG A 268 5.67 4.26 -3.45
N TYR A 269 4.35 4.52 -3.43
CA TYR A 269 3.41 4.31 -4.54
C TYR A 269 3.14 5.58 -5.35
N VAL A 270 3.17 6.76 -4.71
CA VAL A 270 2.86 8.04 -5.35
C VAL A 270 4.10 8.93 -5.31
N ARG A 271 4.76 9.05 -6.47
CA ARG A 271 6.00 9.83 -6.64
C ARG A 271 5.83 11.06 -7.53
N SER A 272 4.61 11.54 -7.74
CA SER A 272 4.38 12.77 -8.50
C SER A 272 3.06 13.39 -8.07
N THR A 273 3.07 14.72 -7.99
CA THR A 273 1.89 15.54 -7.68
C THR A 273 0.76 15.34 -8.69
N ARG A 274 1.07 14.91 -9.93
CA ARG A 274 0.08 14.59 -10.97
C ARG A 274 -0.79 13.38 -10.60
N HIS A 275 -0.25 12.47 -9.79
CA HIS A 275 -0.92 11.26 -9.31
C HIS A 275 -1.39 11.37 -7.86
N THR A 276 -1.34 12.57 -7.28
CA THR A 276 -1.75 12.82 -5.90
C THR A 276 -3.14 13.44 -5.85
N LEU A 277 -4.01 12.90 -5.00
CA LEU A 277 -5.27 13.51 -4.60
C LEU A 277 -5.11 14.27 -3.27
N PRO A 278 -5.90 15.33 -3.04
CA PRO A 278 -5.87 16.04 -1.78
C PRO A 278 -6.23 15.13 -0.59
N ARG A 279 -5.40 15.18 0.45
CA ARG A 279 -5.56 14.40 1.68
C ARG A 279 -6.47 15.14 2.65
N LYS A 280 -7.78 14.90 2.52
CA LYS A 280 -8.84 15.65 3.24
C LYS A 280 -9.37 14.96 4.51
N LYS A 281 -8.94 13.74 4.82
CA LYS A 281 -9.45 12.97 5.98
C LYS A 281 -8.86 13.44 7.31
N SER A 282 -7.68 14.05 7.28
CA SER A 282 -6.96 14.66 8.39
C SER A 282 -5.89 15.59 7.86
N THR A 283 -5.38 16.48 8.71
CA THR A 283 -4.07 17.12 8.44
C THR A 283 -2.93 16.10 8.56
N GLU A 284 -1.76 16.43 8.02
CA GLU A 284 -0.56 15.58 8.13
C GLU A 284 -0.06 15.47 9.58
N ALA A 285 -0.12 16.58 10.32
CA ALA A 285 0.19 16.62 11.75
C ALA A 285 -0.68 15.65 12.57
N GLU A 286 -1.99 15.66 12.30
CA GLU A 286 -2.94 14.77 12.98
C GLU A 286 -2.76 13.32 12.56
N LEU A 287 -2.47 13.05 11.27
CA LEU A 287 -2.22 11.68 10.81
C LEU A 287 -0.97 11.09 11.46
N LEU A 288 0.12 11.85 11.52
CA LEU A 288 1.34 11.43 12.21
C LEU A 288 1.03 11.06 13.66
N ARG A 289 0.26 11.90 14.36
CA ARG A 289 -0.15 11.59 15.74
C ARG A 289 -1.01 10.34 15.85
N ILE A 290 -1.97 10.15 14.95
CA ILE A 290 -2.80 8.94 14.92
C ILE A 290 -1.93 7.69 14.74
N ILE A 291 -0.96 7.74 13.82
CA ILE A 291 -0.06 6.61 13.56
C ILE A 291 0.82 6.33 14.77
N ASP A 292 1.38 7.36 15.41
CA ASP A 292 2.21 7.22 16.60
C ASP A 292 1.43 6.58 17.75
N GLU A 293 0.24 7.10 18.07
CA GLU A 293 -0.63 6.57 19.13
C GLU A 293 -1.00 5.10 18.88
N LEU A 294 -1.36 4.75 17.64
CA LEU A 294 -1.69 3.36 17.31
C LEU A 294 -0.45 2.47 17.39
N ASN A 295 0.72 2.94 16.99
CA ASN A 295 1.97 2.18 17.10
C ASN A 295 2.40 1.95 18.55
N GLU A 296 2.20 2.92 19.44
CA GLU A 296 2.41 2.75 20.88
C GLU A 296 1.58 1.57 21.41
N GLU A 297 0.28 1.49 21.04
CA GLU A 297 -0.60 0.37 21.43
C GLU A 297 -0.12 -1.00 20.93
N PHE A 298 0.48 -1.07 19.73
CA PHE A 298 1.06 -2.31 19.20
C PHE A 298 2.35 -2.68 19.93
N GLN A 299 3.20 -1.69 20.18
CA GLN A 299 4.52 -1.90 20.75
C GLN A 299 4.47 -2.21 22.24
N ASP A 300 3.48 -1.75 23.00
CA ASP A 300 3.37 -1.98 24.44
C ASP A 300 3.57 -3.45 24.85
N LYS A 301 3.15 -4.39 23.99
CA LYS A 301 3.20 -5.84 24.22
C LYS A 301 4.52 -6.50 23.80
N LEU A 302 5.42 -5.77 23.14
CA LEU A 302 6.67 -6.31 22.59
C LEU A 302 7.81 -6.29 23.63
N SER A 303 8.73 -7.24 23.48
CA SER A 303 9.97 -7.25 24.25
C SER A 303 10.86 -6.03 23.93
N VAL A 304 11.82 -5.73 24.79
CA VAL A 304 12.75 -4.59 24.57
C VAL A 304 13.57 -4.79 23.29
N ASP A 305 14.01 -6.03 23.03
CA ASP A 305 14.80 -6.35 21.84
C ASP A 305 13.96 -6.25 20.56
N ASP A 306 12.72 -6.76 20.57
CA ASP A 306 11.81 -6.65 19.42
C ASP A 306 11.46 -5.19 19.12
N LYS A 307 11.22 -4.37 20.17
CA LYS A 307 11.01 -2.92 20.03
C LYS A 307 12.21 -2.25 19.37
N LYS A 308 13.42 -2.59 19.82
CA LYS A 308 14.66 -2.02 19.27
C LYS A 308 14.79 -2.38 17.78
N GLN A 309 14.64 -3.65 17.43
CA GLN A 309 14.72 -4.11 16.05
C GLN A 309 13.65 -3.43 15.17
N LEU A 310 12.39 -3.37 15.63
CA LEU A 310 11.30 -2.74 14.90
C LEU A 310 11.56 -1.25 14.66
N ASN A 311 12.10 -0.55 15.66
CA ASN A 311 12.45 0.86 15.55
C ASN A 311 13.60 1.10 14.55
N GLU A 312 14.60 0.22 14.51
CA GLU A 312 15.67 0.27 13.52
C GLU A 312 15.14 0.04 12.09
N GLU A 313 14.27 -0.96 11.90
CA GLU A 313 13.59 -1.24 10.62
C GLU A 313 12.74 -0.02 10.18
N SER A 314 11.93 0.55 11.09
CA SER A 314 11.10 1.73 10.83
C SER A 314 11.93 2.98 10.51
N ALA A 315 13.08 3.16 11.15
CA ALA A 315 14.00 4.26 10.87
C ALA A 315 14.63 4.13 9.47
N LYS A 316 15.00 2.91 9.05
CA LYS A 316 15.47 2.63 7.68
C LYS A 316 14.40 2.95 6.65
N GLU A 317 13.18 2.46 6.84
CA GLU A 317 12.05 2.74 5.95
C GLU A 317 11.74 4.25 5.88
N SER A 318 11.79 4.95 7.00
CA SER A 318 11.55 6.40 7.02
C SER A 318 12.61 7.18 6.22
N ARG A 319 13.87 6.70 6.19
CA ARG A 319 14.91 7.27 5.32
C ARG A 319 14.64 6.97 3.85
N GLU A 320 14.25 5.74 3.52
CA GLU A 320 13.86 5.34 2.16
C GLU A 320 12.72 6.24 1.64
N LEU A 321 11.61 6.34 2.37
CA LEU A 321 10.45 7.14 1.94
C LEU A 321 10.80 8.62 1.77
N ARG A 322 11.62 9.19 2.66
CA ARG A 322 12.12 10.57 2.50
C ARG A 322 12.98 10.72 1.25
N TYR A 323 13.87 9.77 0.98
CA TYR A 323 14.70 9.79 -0.22
C TYR A 323 13.83 9.76 -1.49
N LEU A 324 12.84 8.87 -1.56
CA LEU A 324 11.90 8.79 -2.68
C LEU A 324 11.14 10.11 -2.89
N PHE A 325 10.70 10.73 -1.79
CA PHE A 325 10.03 12.03 -1.84
C PHE A 325 10.96 13.11 -2.42
N ILE A 326 12.15 13.28 -1.86
CA ILE A 326 13.11 14.30 -2.31
C ILE A 326 13.49 14.07 -3.77
N SER A 327 13.78 12.82 -4.15
CA SER A 327 14.09 12.44 -5.52
C SER A 327 12.93 12.82 -6.46
N SER A 328 11.69 12.54 -6.09
CA SER A 328 10.53 12.93 -6.90
C SER A 328 10.37 14.43 -7.07
N LEU A 329 10.62 15.21 -6.01
CA LEU A 329 10.54 16.66 -6.04
C LEU A 329 11.63 17.26 -6.94
N VAL A 330 12.87 16.77 -6.81
CA VAL A 330 14.00 17.18 -7.66
C VAL A 330 13.70 16.87 -9.12
N SER A 331 13.24 15.65 -9.44
CA SER A 331 12.88 15.28 -10.82
C SER A 331 11.75 16.15 -11.40
N GLU A 332 10.79 16.58 -10.57
CA GLU A 332 9.72 17.49 -10.99
C GLU A 332 10.27 18.89 -11.30
N ILE A 333 11.10 19.44 -10.41
CA ILE A 333 11.75 20.74 -10.59
C ILE A 333 12.61 20.74 -11.85
N CYS A 334 13.47 19.74 -12.03
CA CYS A 334 14.32 19.61 -13.21
C CYS A 334 13.50 19.58 -14.51
N ARG A 335 12.36 18.89 -14.51
CA ARG A 335 11.48 18.84 -15.69
C ARG A 335 10.86 20.21 -15.98
N GLN A 336 10.41 20.92 -14.95
CA GLN A 336 9.84 22.26 -15.10
C GLN A 336 10.88 23.27 -15.58
N THR A 337 12.12 23.19 -15.09
CA THR A 337 13.22 24.04 -15.57
C THR A 337 13.60 23.71 -17.02
N HIS A 338 13.62 22.42 -17.40
CA HIS A 338 13.87 22.02 -18.79
C HIS A 338 12.74 22.47 -19.74
N ILE A 339 11.49 22.44 -19.30
CA ILE A 339 10.35 22.98 -20.08
C ILE A 339 10.48 24.51 -20.18
N ALA A 340 10.85 25.21 -19.11
CA ALA A 340 11.04 26.65 -19.11
C ALA A 340 12.21 27.10 -20.02
N THR A 341 13.25 26.28 -20.19
CA THR A 341 14.37 26.58 -21.10
C THR A 341 14.05 26.37 -22.58
N ASN A 342 12.96 25.67 -22.93
CA ASN A 342 12.51 25.54 -24.32
C ASN A 342 11.77 26.78 -24.85
N ASP A 343 11.56 27.82 -24.02
CA ASP A 343 10.97 29.11 -24.42
C ASP A 343 12.01 30.14 -24.90
N GLY A 344 13.07 29.65 -25.54
CA GLY A 344 13.97 30.49 -26.35
C GLY A 344 14.98 31.35 -25.59
N ARG A 345 15.87 30.74 -24.78
CA ARG A 345 17.23 31.27 -24.51
C ARG A 345 18.12 30.21 -23.84
N LEU A 346 19.21 29.85 -24.55
CA LEU A 346 20.50 29.18 -24.21
C LEU A 346 20.71 28.72 -22.74
N GLU A 347 21.36 27.60 -22.38
CA GLU A 347 22.48 26.86 -22.97
C GLU A 347 22.62 25.47 -22.27
N LEU A 348 23.35 24.54 -22.90
CA LEU A 348 23.48 23.12 -22.50
C LEU A 348 23.88 22.88 -21.03
N ILE A 349 23.09 22.06 -20.32
CA ILE A 349 23.62 21.12 -19.32
C ILE A 349 23.08 19.74 -19.67
N ARG A 350 23.98 18.82 -20.02
CA ARG A 350 23.67 17.39 -20.18
C ARG A 350 23.08 16.86 -18.88
N ALA A 351 21.82 16.43 -18.92
CA ALA A 351 21.06 15.89 -17.79
C ALA A 351 21.76 14.69 -17.10
N ASP A 352 22.59 13.96 -17.85
CA ASP A 352 23.20 12.70 -17.39
C ASP A 352 24.30 12.88 -16.32
N ILE A 353 24.85 14.10 -16.16
CA ILE A 353 25.93 14.39 -15.19
C ILE A 353 25.37 14.92 -13.85
N LEU A 354 24.17 15.52 -13.86
CA LEU A 354 23.55 16.06 -12.64
C LEU A 354 22.93 14.99 -11.75
N ASP A 355 22.38 13.91 -12.32
CA ASP A 355 21.74 12.85 -11.53
C ASP A 355 22.74 12.20 -10.55
N ASN A 356 23.94 11.82 -11.00
CA ASN A 356 24.90 11.15 -10.12
C ASN A 356 25.61 12.09 -9.13
N GLN A 357 25.82 13.37 -9.48
CA GLN A 357 26.51 14.31 -8.59
C GLN A 357 25.56 14.96 -7.58
N MET A 358 24.31 15.31 -7.95
CA MET A 358 23.32 15.79 -6.99
C MET A 358 22.85 14.71 -6.03
N ILE A 359 22.66 13.46 -6.49
CA ILE A 359 22.30 12.34 -5.60
C ILE A 359 23.38 12.13 -4.53
N ARG A 360 24.67 12.24 -4.90
CA ARG A 360 25.80 12.17 -3.95
C ARG A 360 25.86 13.38 -3.01
N ALA A 361 25.61 14.58 -3.51
CA ALA A 361 25.59 15.81 -2.70
C ALA A 361 24.43 15.81 -1.68
N ILE A 362 23.24 15.36 -2.07
CA ILE A 362 22.06 15.27 -1.18
C ILE A 362 22.25 14.16 -0.13
N GLY A 363 22.87 13.03 -0.50
CA GLY A 363 23.28 11.99 0.44
C GLY A 363 24.30 12.50 1.48
N GLY A 364 25.22 13.38 1.09
CA GLY A 364 26.19 14.02 1.99
C GLY A 364 25.59 15.08 2.91
N ILE A 365 24.64 15.89 2.43
CA ILE A 365 23.97 16.94 3.21
C ILE A 365 23.04 16.33 4.29
N THR A 366 22.33 15.25 3.96
CA THR A 366 21.48 14.56 4.94
C THR A 366 22.32 13.91 6.05
N SER A 367 23.47 13.32 5.73
CA SER A 367 24.39 12.75 6.73
C SER A 367 24.94 13.79 7.72
N SER A 368 25.34 14.97 7.22
CA SER A 368 25.91 16.04 8.06
C SER A 368 24.87 16.77 8.92
N MET A 369 23.63 16.92 8.46
CA MET A 369 22.52 17.41 9.28
C MET A 369 22.13 16.43 10.39
N TRP A 370 22.23 15.12 10.15
CA TRP A 370 21.96 14.09 11.16
C TRP A 370 23.05 13.98 12.22
N GLN A 371 24.33 14.12 11.87
CA GLN A 371 25.42 14.19 12.86
C GLN A 371 25.26 15.39 13.81
N ARG A 372 24.79 16.54 13.29
CA ARG A 372 24.50 17.72 14.13
C ARG A 372 23.31 17.50 15.09
N TYR A 373 22.31 16.74 14.66
CA TYR A 373 21.13 16.42 15.48
C TYR A 373 21.46 15.43 16.63
N LEU A 374 22.29 14.43 16.36
CA LEU A 374 22.76 13.45 17.38
C LEU A 374 23.77 14.03 18.37
N SER A 375 24.47 15.12 18.02
CA SER A 375 25.36 15.83 18.94
C SER A 375 24.67 16.88 19.82
N SER A 376 23.37 17.10 19.63
CA SER A 376 22.56 18.08 20.37
C SER A 376 21.54 17.45 21.33
N THR A 377 21.67 16.16 21.59
CA THR A 377 21.00 15.38 22.65
C THR A 377 22.09 14.69 23.45
#